data_AF-A0A453DHH8-F1
#
_entry.id   AF-A0A453DHH8-F1
#
_cell.length_a   1.000
_cell.length_b   1.000
_cell.length_c   1.000
_cell.angle_alpha   90.00
_cell.angle_beta   90.00
_cell.angle_gamma   90.00
#
_symmetry.space_group_name_H-M   'P 1'
#
loop_
_entity.id
_entity.type
_entity.pdbx_description
1 polymer ?
#
loop_
_entity_poly.entity_id
_entity_poly.type
_entity_poly.pdbx_seq_one_letter_code
_entity_poly.pdbx_strand_id
1 'polypeptide(L)'
;VITDYDYVFSENGLVAHKDGKLIGTQSLKTYLGDDQLKEFINFTLHYIADLDIPIKRGTFIEFRSGMINVSPIGRNCSQEERDDFEKYDKVRIVL
;
A
#
# COMPACT_ATOMS: atom_id res chain seq x y z
N VAL A 1 -4.51 0.81 -25.91
CA VAL A 1 -3.98 1.72 -24.86
C VAL A 1 -2.48 1.88 -24.97
N ILE A 2 -1.67 0.83 -24.79
CA ILE A 2 -0.18 0.94 -24.84
C ILE A 2 0.35 1.35 -26.22
N THR A 3 -0.40 1.07 -27.28
CA THR A 3 -0.10 1.45 -28.67
C THR A 3 -0.74 2.77 -29.11
N ASP A 4 -1.57 3.37 -28.25
CA ASP A 4 -2.39 4.53 -28.63
C ASP A 4 -1.66 5.85 -28.34
N TYR A 5 -0.55 5.78 -27.60
CA TYR A 5 0.28 6.90 -27.16
C TYR A 5 1.76 6.58 -27.33
N ASP A 6 2.57 7.61 -27.60
CA ASP A 6 4.02 7.45 -27.75
C ASP A 6 4.69 7.00 -26.44
N TYR A 7 4.18 7.45 -25.29
CA TYR A 7 4.63 7.05 -23.96
C TYR A 7 3.45 6.66 -23.08
N VAL A 8 3.60 5.56 -22.34
CA VAL A 8 2.64 5.11 -21.33
C VAL A 8 3.36 4.80 -20.03
N PHE A 9 3.04 5.56 -18.99
CA PHE A 9 3.61 5.42 -17.64
C PHE A 9 2.54 4.91 -16.67
N SER A 10 2.62 3.64 -16.33
CA SER A 10 1.75 3.02 -15.32
C SER A 10 2.45 3.02 -13.96
N GLU A 11 1.66 2.97 -12.89
CA GLU A 11 2.18 2.93 -11.51
C GLU A 11 3.17 4.07 -11.22
N ASN A 12 2.80 5.31 -11.61
CA ASN A 12 3.65 6.49 -11.52
C ASN A 12 4.99 6.37 -12.27
N GLY A 13 5.04 5.58 -13.35
CA GLY A 13 6.23 5.39 -14.18
C GLY A 13 7.14 4.25 -13.72
N LEU A 14 6.76 3.49 -12.68
CA LEU A 14 7.44 2.23 -12.35
C LEU A 14 7.34 1.21 -13.48
N VAL A 15 6.34 1.33 -14.34
CA VAL A 15 6.26 0.60 -15.61
C VAL A 15 6.14 1.63 -16.73
N ALA A 16 7.15 1.69 -17.60
CA ALA A 16 7.26 2.66 -18.66
C ALA A 16 7.32 1.98 -20.03
N HIS A 17 6.48 2.44 -20.95
CA HIS A 17 6.51 2.04 -22.35
C HIS A 17 6.77 3.25 -23.25
N LYS A 18 7.50 3.02 -24.35
CA LYS A 18 7.68 3.95 -25.46
C LYS A 18 7.44 3.23 -26.78
N ASP A 19 6.64 3.80 -27.67
CA ASP A 19 6.27 3.22 -28.97
C ASP A 19 5.71 1.80 -28.83
N GLY A 20 4.88 1.61 -27.80
CA GLY A 20 4.31 0.31 -27.42
C GLY A 20 5.30 -0.71 -26.83
N LYS A 21 6.58 -0.37 -26.70
CA LYS A 21 7.64 -1.26 -26.17
C LYS A 21 7.99 -0.90 -24.73
N LEU A 22 8.21 -1.91 -23.91
CA LEU A 22 8.67 -1.73 -22.53
C LEU A 22 10.09 -1.15 -22.51
N ILE A 23 10.27 -0.03 -21.82
CA ILE A 23 11.56 0.66 -21.69
C ILE A 23 12.14 0.64 -20.27
N GLY A 24 11.31 0.34 -19.27
CA GLY A 24 11.78 0.23 -17.90
C GLY A 24 10.72 -0.33 -16.96
N THR A 25 11.18 -1.12 -16.01
CA THR A 25 10.39 -1.54 -14.85
C THR A 25 11.19 -1.32 -13.57
N GLN A 26 10.49 -0.99 -12.49
CA GLN A 26 11.05 -0.91 -11.15
C GLN A 26 10.05 -1.44 -10.14
N SER A 27 10.55 -1.96 -9.00
CA SER A 27 9.71 -2.34 -7.87
C SER A 27 10.30 -1.85 -6.56
N LEU A 28 9.45 -1.66 -5.56
CA LEU A 28 9.83 -1.34 -4.20
C LEU A 28 10.77 -2.40 -3.61
N LYS A 29 10.50 -3.69 -3.92
CA LYS A 29 11.33 -4.81 -3.47
C LYS A 29 12.76 -4.72 -4.00
N THR A 30 12.91 -4.51 -5.30
CA THR A 30 14.24 -4.40 -5.94
C THR A 30 14.97 -3.14 -5.50
N TYR A 31 14.25 -2.07 -5.15
CA TYR A 31 14.84 -0.82 -4.68
C TYR A 31 15.31 -0.86 -3.22
N LEU A 32 14.48 -1.37 -2.29
CA LEU A 32 14.78 -1.39 -0.85
C LEU A 32 15.50 -2.68 -0.39
N GLY A 33 15.21 -3.82 -1.02
CA GLY A 33 15.69 -5.12 -0.58
C GLY A 33 14.94 -5.70 0.64
N ASP A 34 15.13 -7.00 0.86
CA ASP A 34 14.31 -7.77 1.81
C ASP A 34 14.57 -7.40 3.28
N ASP A 35 15.77 -6.95 3.65
CA ASP A 35 16.07 -6.62 5.06
C ASP A 35 15.35 -5.36 5.54
N GLN A 36 15.37 -4.28 4.74
CA GLN A 36 14.63 -3.05 5.06
C GLN A 36 13.12 -3.29 5.05
N LEU A 37 12.64 -4.10 4.09
CA LEU A 37 11.23 -4.46 4.02
C LEU A 37 10.77 -5.25 5.25
N LYS A 38 11.57 -6.24 5.66
CA LYS A 38 11.29 -7.06 6.85
C LYS A 38 11.26 -6.22 8.11
N GLU A 39 12.21 -5.29 8.27
CA GLU A 39 12.24 -4.36 9.40
C GLU A 39 10.96 -3.50 9.46
N PHE A 40 10.58 -2.88 8.33
CA PHE A 40 9.38 -2.05 8.23
C PHE A 40 8.09 -2.84 8.50
N ILE A 41 7.97 -4.05 7.94
CA ILE A 41 6.80 -4.91 8.11
C ILE A 41 6.67 -5.35 9.57
N ASN A 42 7.77 -5.78 10.20
CA ASN A 42 7.76 -6.20 11.60
C ASN A 42 7.34 -5.06 12.53
N PHE A 43 7.90 -3.87 12.34
CA PHE A 43 7.50 -2.69 13.09
C PHE A 43 6.00 -2.42 12.94
N THR A 44 5.51 -2.42 11.69
CA THR A 44 4.10 -2.12 11.40
C THR A 44 3.16 -3.16 12.00
N LEU A 45 3.50 -4.45 11.94
CA LEU A 45 2.70 -5.52 12.52
C LEU A 45 2.64 -5.41 14.05
N HIS A 46 3.76 -5.14 14.72
CA HIS A 46 3.79 -4.93 16.16
C HIS A 46 2.97 -3.70 16.55
N TYR A 47 3.19 -2.57 15.88
CA TYR A 47 2.43 -1.34 16.14
C TYR A 47 0.92 -1.57 16.02
N ILE A 48 0.45 -2.17 14.91
CA ILE A 48 -0.97 -2.43 14.68
C ILE A 48 -1.53 -3.46 15.68
N ALA A 49 -0.75 -4.47 16.07
CA ALA A 49 -1.17 -5.46 17.05
C ALA A 49 -1.55 -4.80 18.39
N ASP A 50 -0.76 -3.81 18.81
CA ASP A 50 -0.91 -3.12 20.11
C ASP A 50 -1.93 -1.97 20.09
N LEU A 51 -2.43 -1.57 18.92
CA LEU A 51 -3.45 -0.51 18.82
C LEU A 51 -4.77 -0.89 19.50
N ASP A 52 -5.27 -0.05 20.41
CA ASP A 52 -6.60 -0.18 20.98
C ASP A 52 -7.62 0.58 20.10
N ILE A 53 -8.17 -0.14 19.11
CA ILE A 53 -9.19 0.38 18.19
C ILE A 53 -10.44 -0.50 18.25
N PRO A 54 -11.64 0.06 18.00
CA PRO A 54 -12.89 -0.67 18.18
C PRO A 54 -12.99 -1.95 17.37
N ILE A 55 -12.43 -1.94 16.16
CA ILE A 55 -12.54 -3.03 15.18
C ILE A 55 -11.19 -3.26 14.50
N LYS A 56 -10.78 -4.53 14.43
CA LYS A 56 -9.70 -5.03 13.57
C LYS A 56 -10.25 -6.14 12.66
N ARG A 57 -9.78 -6.17 11.41
CA ARG A 57 -10.14 -7.17 10.40
C ARG A 57 -8.87 -7.87 9.90
N GLY A 58 -8.64 -7.91 8.59
CA GLY A 58 -7.47 -8.52 7.98
C GLY A 58 -6.95 -7.65 6.83
N THR A 59 -5.79 -8.03 6.28
CA THR A 59 -5.06 -7.23 5.29
C THR A 59 -4.64 -5.87 5.87
N PHE A 60 -3.91 -5.91 6.98
CA PHE A 60 -3.33 -4.72 7.64
C PHE A 60 -2.15 -4.13 6.88
N ILE A 61 -1.42 -4.99 6.17
CA ILE A 61 -0.31 -4.62 5.30
C ILE A 61 -0.59 -5.29 3.95
N GLU A 62 -0.65 -4.49 2.89
CA GLU A 62 -0.76 -4.97 1.52
C GLU A 62 0.46 -4.48 0.74
N PHE A 63 1.29 -5.44 0.29
CA PHE A 63 2.45 -5.17 -0.53
C PHE A 63 2.05 -5.02 -2.00
N ARG A 64 2.42 -3.90 -2.62
CA ARG A 64 2.25 -3.63 -4.05
C ARG A 64 3.61 -3.42 -4.71
N SER A 65 3.66 -3.50 -6.04
CA SER A 65 4.88 -3.30 -6.81
C SER A 65 5.63 -2.02 -6.45
N GLY A 66 4.92 -0.91 -6.21
CA GLY A 66 5.53 0.39 -5.93
C GLY A 66 5.40 0.92 -4.50
N MET A 67 4.65 0.26 -3.63
CA MET A 67 4.30 0.79 -2.31
C MET A 67 3.80 -0.29 -1.36
N ILE A 68 3.78 0.04 -0.07
CA ILE A 68 3.11 -0.75 0.95
C ILE A 68 1.90 0.06 1.42
N ASN A 69 0.73 -0.54 1.35
CA ASN A 69 -0.49 0.04 1.93
C ASN A 69 -0.66 -0.50 3.34
N VAL A 70 -0.76 0.40 4.32
CA VAL A 70 -0.94 0.08 5.74
C VAL A 70 -2.33 0.54 6.18
N SER A 71 -3.07 -0.33 6.86
CA SER A 71 -4.42 -0.05 7.36
C SER A 71 -4.59 -0.60 8.77
N PRO A 72 -4.76 0.24 9.80
CA PRO A 72 -4.94 -0.22 11.19
C PRO A 72 -6.20 -1.09 11.40
N ILE A 73 -7.33 -0.70 10.79
CA ILE A 73 -8.57 -1.50 10.80
C ILE A 73 -8.44 -2.76 9.94
N GLY A 74 -7.57 -2.75 8.93
CA GLY A 74 -7.43 -3.80 7.93
C GLY A 74 -8.39 -3.61 6.76
N ARG A 75 -7.92 -3.87 5.53
CA ARG A 75 -8.65 -3.59 4.30
C ARG A 75 -9.80 -4.53 3.98
N ASN A 76 -9.92 -5.64 4.69
CA ASN A 76 -11.05 -6.55 4.55
C ASN A 76 -12.28 -6.11 5.39
N CYS A 77 -12.31 -4.86 5.89
CA CYS A 77 -13.48 -4.30 6.54
C CYS A 77 -14.61 -4.00 5.56
N SER A 78 -15.83 -3.90 6.09
CA SER A 78 -16.99 -3.41 5.33
C SER A 78 -16.89 -1.90 5.08
N GLN A 79 -17.70 -1.37 4.16
CA GLN A 79 -17.75 0.08 3.93
C GLN A 79 -18.23 0.83 5.19
N GLU A 80 -19.23 0.30 5.90
CA GLU A 80 -19.73 0.89 7.15
C GLU A 80 -18.64 0.92 8.22
N GLU A 81 -17.91 -0.18 8.42
CA GLU A 81 -16.78 -0.26 9.34
C GLU A 81 -15.68 0.74 8.98
N ARG A 82 -15.42 0.94 7.69
CA ARG A 82 -14.44 1.91 7.20
C ARG A 82 -14.86 3.34 7.49
N ASP A 83 -16.13 3.68 7.25
CA ASP A 83 -16.67 5.02 7.50
C ASP A 83 -16.65 5.35 9.00
N ASP A 84 -16.94 4.36 9.85
CA ASP A 84 -16.86 4.52 11.30
C ASP A 84 -15.43 4.63 11.80
N PHE A 85 -14.50 3.87 11.21
CA PHE A 85 -13.07 4.02 11.49
C PHE A 85 -12.55 5.40 11.07
N GLU A 86 -12.97 5.94 9.93
CA GLU A 86 -12.60 7.29 9.51
C GLU A 86 -13.04 8.35 10.53
N LYS A 87 -14.27 8.24 11.05
CA LYS A 87 -14.75 9.14 12.11
C LYS A 87 -13.93 9.00 13.39
N TYR A 88 -13.61 7.75 13.78
CA TYR A 88 -12.79 7.47 14.95
C TYR A 88 -11.38 8.06 14.83
N ASP A 89 -10.73 7.83 13.69
CA ASP A 89 -9.36 8.26 13.41
C ASP A 89 -9.20 9.79 13.42
N LYS A 90 -10.20 10.52 12.90
CA LYS A 90 -10.23 12.00 12.97
C LYS A 90 -10.20 12.56 14.39
N VAL A 91 -10.65 11.80 15.38
CA VAL A 91 -10.74 12.24 16.79
C VAL A 91 -9.54 11.78 17.60
N ARG A 92 -9.07 10.55 17.38
CA ARG A 92 -8.02 9.92 18.20
C ARG A 92 -6.65 9.82 17.52
N ILE A 93 -6.52 10.20 16.24
CA ILE A 93 -5.31 10.15 15.40
C ILE A 93 -4.51 8.87 15.67
N VAL A 94 -4.84 7.81 14.95
CA VAL A 94 -4.18 6.51 15.10
C VAL A 94 -2.87 6.45 14.28
N LEU A 95 -2.75 7.33 13.27
CA LEU A 95 -1.58 7.53 12.40
C LEU A 95 -1.28 9.01 12.19
#